data_AF-X0TX88-F1
#
_entry.id   AF-X0TX88-F1
#
_cell.length_a   1.000
_cell.length_b   1.000
_cell.length_c   1.000
_cell.angle_alpha   90.00
_cell.angle_beta   90.00
_cell.angle_gamma   90.00
#
_symmetry.space_group_name_H-M   'P 1'
#
loop_
_entity.id
_entity.type
_entity.pdbx_description
1 polymer ?
#
loop_
_entity_poly.entity_id
_entity_poly.type
_entity_poly.pdbx_seq_one_letter_code
_entity_poly.pdbx_strand_id
1 'polypeptide(L)' 'MEALKILEKPGAINWDYDEEADVLYMSIGEPRTALGVDIGDGVIVRYDEGQR' A
#
# COMPACT_ATOMS: atom_id res chain seq x y z
N MET A 1 23.77 -2.29 1.07
CA MET A 1 22.38 -2.26 0.57
C MET A 1 22.07 -0.85 0.16
N GLU A 2 21.56 -0.64 -1.06
CA GLU A 2 21.09 0.67 -1.50
C GLU A 2 19.66 0.92 -0.99
N ALA A 3 19.40 2.13 -0.51
CA ALA A 3 18.09 2.51 -0.01
C ALA A 3 17.18 2.88 -1.19
N LEU A 4 16.09 2.11 -1.39
CA LEU A 4 15.03 2.46 -2.34
C LEU A 4 14.17 3.59 -1.76
N LYS A 5 14.12 4.72 -2.45
CA LYS A 5 13.27 5.83 -2.08
C LYS A 5 11.86 5.59 -2.61
N ILE A 6 10.97 5.13 -1.73
CA ILE A 6 9.57 4.80 -2.07
C ILE A 6 8.70 6.06 -2.15
N LEU A 7 9.05 7.13 -1.42
CA LEU A 7 8.23 8.34 -1.30
C LEU A 7 8.99 9.60 -1.69
N GLU A 8 8.42 10.39 -2.61
CA GLU A 8 9.02 11.64 -3.09
C GLU A 8 8.80 12.83 -2.15
N LYS A 9 7.65 12.88 -1.45
CA LYS A 9 7.26 13.97 -0.55
C LYS A 9 6.77 13.41 0.79
N PRO A 10 7.08 14.07 1.93
CA PRO A 10 6.55 13.68 3.23
C PRO A 10 5.06 14.07 3.30
N GLY A 11 4.20 13.20 2.78
CA GLY A 11 2.79 13.17 3.18
C GLY A 11 2.66 12.64 4.61
N ALA A 12 1.51 12.84 5.26
CA ALA A 12 1.23 12.16 6.51
C ALA A 12 1.19 10.64 6.24
N ILE A 13 2.16 9.91 6.81
CA ILE A 13 2.23 8.45 6.74
C ILE A 13 1.57 7.92 8.00
N ASN A 14 0.52 7.12 7.83
CA ASN A 14 -0.02 6.31 8.92
C ASN A 14 0.70 4.96 8.88
N TRP A 15 1.15 4.49 10.03
CA TRP A 15 1.86 3.22 10.12
C TRP A 15 1.48 2.50 11.40
N ASP A 16 1.44 1.18 11.32
CA ASP A 16 1.05 0.30 12.42
C ASP A 16 1.85 -1.00 12.31
N TYR A 17 2.45 -1.45 13.41
CA TYR A 17 3.22 -2.69 13.44
C TYR A 17 2.45 -3.74 14.24
N ASP A 18 2.15 -4.85 13.58
CA ASP A 18 1.49 -6.01 14.16
C ASP A 18 2.54 -7.02 14.62
N GLU A 19 2.73 -7.12 15.94
CA GLU A 19 3.70 -8.03 16.57
C GLU A 19 3.34 -9.51 16.40
N GLU A 20 2.04 -9.85 16.27
CA GLU A 20 1.60 -11.23 16.12
C GLU A 20 1.90 -11.76 14.70
N ALA A 21 1.72 -10.88 13.70
CA ALA A 21 1.99 -11.21 12.30
C ALA A 21 3.44 -10.96 11.86
N ASP A 22 4.22 -10.19 12.63
CA ASP A 22 5.53 -9.63 12.24
C ASP A 22 5.43 -8.81 10.92
N VAL A 23 4.44 -7.89 10.87
CA VAL A 23 4.14 -7.09 9.67
C VAL A 23 4.04 -5.61 10.01
N LEU A 24 4.68 -4.78 9.18
CA LEU A 24 4.54 -3.32 9.21
C LEU A 24 3.55 -2.85 8.13
N TYR A 25 2.43 -2.27 8.55
CA TYR A 25 1.51 -1.56 7.67
C TYR A 25 1.95 -0.11 7.51
N MET A 26 1.96 0.38 6.28
CA MET A 26 2.20 1.78 5.96
C MET A 26 1.16 2.25 4.94
N SER A 27 0.47 3.34 5.23
CA SER A 27 -0.50 3.96 4.34
C SER A 27 -0.28 5.46 4.23
N ILE A 28 -0.73 6.02 3.12
CA ILE A 28 -0.56 7.45 2.79
C ILE A 28 -1.93 7.98 2.40
N GLY A 29 -2.38 8.99 3.15
CA GLY A 29 -3.73 9.51 3.01
C GLY A 29 -4.80 8.56 3.52
N GLU A 30 -6.06 8.91 3.24
CA GLU A 30 -7.22 8.17 3.72
C GLU A 30 -7.47 6.89 2.88
N PRO A 31 -7.89 5.78 3.51
CA PRO A 31 -8.35 4.60 2.79
C PRO A 31 -9.48 4.95 1.81
N ARG A 32 -9.42 4.37 0.61
CA ARG A 32 -10.41 4.57 -0.44
C ARG A 32 -10.84 3.25 -1.05
N THR A 33 -12.06 3.22 -1.58
CA THR A 33 -12.54 2.08 -2.36
C THR A 33 -11.59 1.84 -3.53
N ALA A 34 -11.21 0.58 -3.74
CA ALA A 34 -10.37 0.16 -4.84
C ALA A 34 -11.00 -1.05 -5.52
N LEU A 35 -10.83 -1.14 -6.84
CA LEU A 35 -11.19 -2.32 -7.62
C LEU A 35 -10.08 -3.37 -7.46
N GLY A 36 -10.48 -4.60 -7.12
CA GLY A 36 -9.58 -5.74 -7.05
C GLY A 36 -9.63 -6.57 -8.32
N VAL A 37 -8.47 -6.81 -8.94
CA VAL A 37 -8.32 -7.72 -10.08
C VAL A 37 -7.31 -8.80 -9.72
N ASP A 38 -7.75 -10.05 -9.83
CA ASP A 38 -6.87 -11.21 -9.75
C ASP A 38 -6.09 -11.34 -11.05
N ILE A 39 -4.76 -11.39 -10.96
CA ILE A 39 -3.86 -11.50 -12.11
C ILE A 39 -3.16 -12.87 -12.19
N GLY A 40 -3.59 -13.85 -11.39
CA GLY A 40 -3.01 -15.18 -11.32
C GLY A 40 -1.86 -15.30 -10.31
N ASP A 41 -1.31 -16.51 -10.17
CA ASP A 41 -0.17 -16.85 -9.30
C ASP A 41 -0.33 -16.41 -7.82
N GLY A 42 -1.58 -16.31 -7.35
CA GLY A 42 -1.88 -15.84 -6.00
C GLY A 42 -1.72 -14.32 -5.82
N VAL A 43 -1.69 -13.55 -6.92
CA VAL A 43 -1.50 -12.10 -6.91
C VAL A 43 -2.81 -11.39 -7.22
N ILE A 44 -3.20 -10.48 -6.32
CA ILE A 44 -4.35 -9.60 -6.49
C ILE A 44 -3.85 -8.16 -6.53
N VAL A 45 -4.16 -7.46 -7.62
CA VAL A 45 -3.88 -6.02 -7.76
C VAL A 45 -5.10 -5.24 -7.34
N ARG A 46 -4.90 -4.20 -6.54
CA ARG A 46 -5.95 -3.23 -6.17
C ARG A 46 -5.59 -1.86 -6.74
N TYR A 47 -6.50 -1.27 -7.50
CA TYR A 47 -6.31 0.07 -8.07
C TYR A 47 -7.59 0.90 -7.95
N ASP A 48 -7.43 2.22 -8.00
CA ASP A 48 -8.56 3.14 -8.08
C ASP A 48 -8.96 3.30 -9.55
N GLU A 49 -10.13 2.80 -9.91
CA GLU A 49 -10.68 2.91 -11.27
C GLU A 49 -11.13 4.36 -11.60
N GLY A 50 -11.40 5.18 -10.57
CA GLY A 50 -11.99 6.51 -10.70
C GLY A 50 -11.00 7.65 -10.97
N GLN A 51 -9.68 7.40 -10.98
CA GLN A 51 -8.70 8.40 -11.39
C GLN A 51 -8.49 8.38 -12.90
N ARG A 52 -9.30 9.16 -13.61
CA ARG A 52 -9.07 9.52 -15.02
C ARG A 52 -8.64 10.98 -15.13
#